data_AF-X1JLN2-F1
#
_entry.id   AF-X1JLN2-F1
#
_cell.length_a   1.000
_cell.length_b   1.000
_cell.length_c   1.000
_cell.angle_alpha   90.00
_cell.angle_beta   90.00
_cell.angle_gamma   90.00
#
_symmetry.space_group_name_H-M   'P 1'
#
loop_
_entity.id
_entity.type
_entity.pdbx_description
1 polymer ?
#
loop_
_entity_poly.entity_id
_entity_poly.type
_entity_poly.pdbx_seq_one_letter_code
_entity_poly.pdbx_strand_id
1 'polypeptide(L)'
;MGNIYAVGVCACEVKGLCSVTREEIKELLNEAEKRFAAETNLIQLESGRVIFVGDTHGDFEATEKIIHKHLKPGNKLVFLGDYVDRGSASLENINFLLQQKVEHPDSLFLLM
;
A
#
# COMPACT_ATOMS: atom_id res chain seq x y z
N MET A 1 -16.81 -14.44 -13.16
CA MET A 1 -17.12 -13.47 -12.09
C MET A 1 -16.15 -13.74 -10.95
N GLY A 2 -15.22 -12.81 -10.70
CA GLY A 2 -14.36 -12.77 -9.51
C GLY A 2 -13.10 -13.66 -9.54
N ASN A 3 -12.13 -13.37 -10.40
CA ASN A 3 -10.74 -13.76 -10.08
C ASN A 3 -10.27 -12.81 -8.97
N ILE A 4 -10.23 -13.33 -7.75
CA ILE A 4 -9.63 -12.67 -6.61
C ILE A 4 -8.14 -12.63 -6.92
N TYR A 5 -7.65 -11.49 -7.39
CA TYR A 5 -6.21 -11.21 -7.51
C TYR A 5 -5.66 -11.05 -6.08
N ALA A 6 -5.52 -12.16 -5.38
CA ALA A 6 -4.58 -12.27 -4.29
C ALA A 6 -3.19 -12.29 -4.92
N VAL A 7 -2.67 -11.10 -5.27
CA VAL A 7 -1.23 -10.92 -5.36
C VAL A 7 -0.74 -11.29 -3.97
N GLY A 8 -0.08 -12.44 -3.86
CA GLY A 8 0.15 -13.10 -2.59
C GLY A 8 1.11 -12.33 -1.70
N VAL A 9 0.62 -11.32 -0.98
CA VAL A 9 1.07 -11.07 0.38
C VAL A 9 0.02 -11.74 1.26
N CYS A 10 0.26 -13.01 1.56
CA CYS A 10 -0.52 -13.72 2.54
C CYS A 10 -0.42 -12.95 3.85
N ALA A 11 -1.53 -12.42 4.36
CA ALA A 11 -1.68 -11.96 5.74
C ALA A 11 -1.63 -13.16 6.71
N CYS A 12 -0.64 -14.04 6.53
CA CYS A 12 -0.38 -15.17 7.40
C CYS A 12 0.36 -14.63 8.62
N GLU A 13 -0.33 -14.64 9.75
CA GLU A 13 0.30 -14.76 11.05
C GLU A 13 1.27 -15.95 10.99
N VAL A 14 2.56 -15.74 10.70
CA VAL A 14 3.74 -16.55 11.05
C VAL A 14 4.92 -16.15 10.17
N LYS A 15 6.04 -15.85 10.83
CA LYS A 15 7.40 -15.73 10.27
C LYS A 15 7.65 -16.77 9.15
N GLY A 16 7.68 -16.34 7.90
CA GLY A 16 7.94 -17.24 6.78
C GLY A 16 7.86 -16.52 5.44
N LEU A 17 9.04 -16.16 4.93
CA LEU A 17 9.30 -15.51 3.65
C LEU A 17 8.49 -16.18 2.51
N CYS A 18 7.33 -15.64 2.14
CA CYS A 18 6.70 -15.97 0.87
C CYS A 18 7.50 -15.20 -0.20
N SER A 19 8.32 -15.91 -0.97
CA SER A 19 9.15 -15.30 -1.99
C SER A 19 8.26 -14.82 -3.15
N VAL A 20 7.87 -13.56 -3.14
CA VAL A 20 7.19 -12.92 -4.28
C VAL A 20 8.12 -13.01 -5.49
N THR A 21 7.63 -13.57 -6.60
CA THR A 21 8.39 -13.72 -7.83
C THR A 21 8.59 -12.38 -8.51
N ARG A 22 9.61 -12.30 -9.36
CA ARG A 22 9.88 -11.07 -10.13
C ARG A 22 8.72 -10.73 -11.07
N GLU A 23 8.06 -11.76 -11.59
CA GLU A 23 6.89 -11.66 -12.46
C GLU A 23 5.71 -11.04 -11.71
N GLU A 24 5.41 -11.51 -10.50
CA GLU A 24 4.36 -10.93 -9.65
C GLU A 24 4.65 -9.48 -9.28
N ILE A 25 5.91 -9.14 -8.97
CA ILE A 25 6.31 -7.75 -8.69
C ILE A 25 6.06 -6.87 -9.93
N LYS A 26 6.42 -7.34 -11.12
CA LYS A 26 6.17 -6.59 -12.37
C LYS A 26 4.68 -6.36 -12.61
N GLU A 27 3.86 -7.38 -12.38
CA GLU A 27 2.40 -7.26 -12.52
C GLU A 27 1.84 -6.24 -11.54
N LEU A 28 2.25 -6.30 -10.27
CA LEU A 28 1.86 -5.32 -9.25
C LEU A 28 2.25 -3.89 -9.65
N LEU A 29 3.48 -3.70 -10.13
CA LEU A 29 3.95 -2.39 -10.59
C LEU A 29 3.13 -1.86 -11.76
N ASN A 30 2.80 -2.71 -12.74
CA ASN A 30 1.98 -2.32 -13.89
C ASN A 30 0.57 -1.90 -13.46
N GLU A 31 -0.04 -2.62 -12.51
CA GLU A 31 -1.37 -2.26 -12.00
C GLU A 31 -1.32 -0.98 -11.17
N ALA A 32 -0.31 -0.82 -10.31
CA ALA A 32 -0.13 0.39 -9.53
C ALA A 32 0.10 1.61 -10.45
N GLU A 33 0.92 1.49 -11.49
CA GLU A 33 1.15 2.54 -12.49
C GLU A 33 -0.16 3.02 -13.12
N LYS A 34 -1.05 2.09 -13.51
CA LYS A 34 -2.38 2.45 -14.04
C LYS A 34 -3.22 3.21 -13.04
N ARG A 35 -3.15 2.86 -11.74
CA ARG A 35 -3.88 3.59 -10.68
C ARG A 35 -3.35 5.00 -10.52
N PHE A 36 -2.04 5.16 -10.40
CA PHE A 36 -1.42 6.48 -10.27
C PHE A 36 -1.63 7.35 -11.51
N ALA A 37 -1.59 6.77 -12.71
CA ALA A 37 -1.86 7.50 -13.96
C ALA A 37 -3.31 8.00 -14.07
N ALA A 38 -4.24 7.36 -13.38
CA ALA A 38 -5.64 7.79 -13.32
C ALA A 38 -5.89 8.85 -12.23
N GLU A 39 -4.95 9.03 -11.30
CA GLU A 39 -5.04 10.00 -10.21
C GLU A 39 -4.53 11.38 -10.63
N THR A 40 -5.19 12.42 -10.14
CA THR A 40 -4.77 13.80 -10.36
C THR A 40 -3.68 14.19 -9.38
N ASN A 41 -2.73 15.03 -9.80
CA ASN A 41 -1.66 15.56 -8.94
C ASN A 41 -2.16 16.23 -7.65
N LEU A 42 -3.38 16.77 -7.65
CA LEU A 42 -4.02 17.34 -6.46
C LEU A 42 -5.18 16.43 -6.01
N ILE A 43 -4.96 15.71 -4.92
CA ILE A 43 -5.98 14.83 -4.34
C ILE A 43 -6.97 15.67 -3.53
N GLN A 44 -8.26 15.58 -3.88
CA GLN A 44 -9.35 16.23 -3.16
C GLN A 44 -10.12 15.20 -2.34
N LEU A 45 -10.21 15.41 -1.03
CA LEU A 45 -10.93 14.52 -0.11
C LEU A 45 -12.20 15.22 0.36
N GLU A 46 -13.35 14.82 -0.19
CA GLU A 46 -14.62 15.54 0.02
C GLU A 46 -15.28 15.24 1.38
N SER A 47 -15.06 14.06 1.96
CA SER A 47 -15.70 13.66 3.21
C SER A 47 -14.98 12.48 3.90
N GLY A 48 -15.26 12.33 5.19
CA GLY A 48 -14.74 11.23 6.02
C GLY A 48 -13.60 11.64 6.95
N ARG A 49 -13.13 10.67 7.74
CA ARG A 49 -11.98 10.89 8.63
C ARG A 49 -10.71 10.65 7.84
N VAL A 50 -9.83 11.65 7.82
CA VAL A 50 -8.51 11.54 7.16
C VAL A 50 -7.44 11.26 8.21
N ILE A 51 -6.60 10.27 7.92
CA ILE A 51 -5.44 9.89 8.73
C ILE A 51 -4.21 10.13 7.86
N PHE A 52 -3.33 11.03 8.30
CA PHE A 52 -2.06 11.29 7.66
C PHE A 52 -0.97 10.45 8.31
N VAL A 53 -0.15 9.82 7.48
CA VAL A 53 1.00 9.00 7.89
C VAL A 53 2.25 9.62 7.30
N GLY A 54 3.23 9.89 8.15
CA GLY A 54 4.52 10.44 7.74
C GLY A 54 5.40 9.42 7.00
N ASP A 55 6.69 9.72 6.99
CA ASP A 55 7.74 8.82 6.51
C ASP A 55 7.71 7.48 7.23
N THR A 56 7.90 6.41 6.48
CA THR A 56 7.96 5.05 7.04
C THR A 56 9.38 4.49 6.98
N HIS A 57 10.21 4.95 6.05
CA HIS A 57 11.61 4.54 5.91
C HIS A 57 11.80 3.02 5.98
N GLY A 58 10.93 2.26 5.30
CA GLY A 58 11.00 0.80 5.27
C GLY A 58 10.65 0.09 6.59
N ASP A 59 10.01 0.74 7.56
CA ASP A 59 9.45 0.11 8.76
C ASP A 59 8.12 -0.61 8.43
N PHE A 60 8.26 -1.82 7.90
CA PHE A 60 7.13 -2.65 7.48
C PHE A 60 6.15 -2.96 8.64
N GLU A 61 6.65 -3.24 9.84
CA GLU A 61 5.80 -3.61 10.98
C GLU A 61 4.93 -2.42 11.42
N ALA A 62 5.48 -1.21 11.43
CA ALA A 62 4.72 -0.01 11.70
C ALA A 62 3.66 0.26 10.62
N THR A 63 4.04 0.17 9.34
CA THR A 63 3.13 0.34 8.20
C THR A 63 1.96 -0.64 8.26
N GLU A 64 2.24 -1.93 8.47
CA GLU A 64 1.23 -2.97 8.59
C GLU A 64 0.24 -2.67 9.71
N LYS A 65 0.73 -2.30 10.90
CA LYS A 65 -0.12 -1.94 12.05
C LYS A 65 -1.02 -0.74 11.77
N ILE A 66 -0.48 0.29 11.10
CA ILE A 66 -1.24 1.50 10.76
C ILE A 66 -2.38 1.15 9.79
N ILE A 67 -2.08 0.39 8.73
CA ILE A 67 -3.08 -0.02 7.73
C ILE A 67 -4.18 -0.86 8.39
N HIS A 68 -3.83 -1.93 9.12
CA HIS A 68 -4.81 -2.78 9.79
C HIS A 68 -5.70 -2.01 10.78
N LYS A 69 -5.14 -1.01 11.47
CA LYS A 69 -5.88 -0.24 12.47
C LYS A 69 -6.82 0.79 11.84
N HIS A 70 -6.39 1.44 10.75
CA HIS A 70 -7.02 2.66 10.26
C HIS A 70 -7.69 2.54 8.89
N LEU A 71 -7.31 1.57 8.03
CA LEU A 71 -7.94 1.33 6.73
C LEU A 71 -9.29 0.62 6.92
N LYS A 72 -10.33 1.42 7.20
CA LYS A 72 -11.69 0.97 7.53
C LYS A 72 -12.72 1.78 6.75
N PRO A 73 -13.94 1.26 6.54
CA PRO A 73 -15.00 2.01 5.85
C PRO A 73 -15.19 3.41 6.44
N GLY A 74 -15.16 4.43 5.58
CA GLY A 74 -15.32 5.85 5.97
C GLY A 74 -14.02 6.57 6.38
N ASN A 75 -12.90 5.86 6.51
CA ASN A 75 -11.59 6.47 6.71
C ASN A 75 -10.85 6.63 5.37
N LYS A 76 -10.01 7.66 5.28
CA LYS A 76 -9.03 7.86 4.22
C LYS A 76 -7.63 7.87 4.83
N LEU A 77 -6.73 7.04 4.34
CA LEU A 77 -5.31 7.05 4.73
C LEU A 77 -4.51 7.78 3.65
N VAL A 78 -3.70 8.74 4.07
CA VAL A 78 -2.81 9.49 3.19
C VAL A 78 -1.40 9.34 3.73
N PHE A 79 -0.58 8.62 2.99
CA PHE A 79 0.84 8.52 3.24
C PHE A 79 1.57 9.66 2.51
N LEU A 80 2.48 10.33 3.21
CA LEU A 80 3.07 11.60 2.77
C LEU A 80 4.35 11.47 1.94
N GLY A 81 4.95 10.28 1.86
CA GLY A 81 6.22 10.03 1.15
C GLY A 81 7.20 9.18 1.96
N ASP A 82 8.44 9.09 1.50
CA ASP A 82 9.56 8.42 2.16
C ASP A 82 9.23 7.00 2.65
N TYR A 83 8.78 6.17 1.69
CA TYR A 83 8.43 4.77 1.91
C TYR A 83 9.64 3.84 1.97
N VAL A 84 10.69 4.26 1.29
CA VAL A 84 11.93 3.50 1.09
C VAL A 84 13.09 4.19 1.81
N ASP A 85 14.25 3.54 1.76
CA ASP A 85 15.50 3.90 2.45
C ASP A 85 15.51 3.65 3.97
N ARG A 86 16.72 3.41 4.49
CA ARG A 86 17.10 3.22 5.92
C ARG A 86 16.58 1.96 6.62
N GLY A 87 15.39 1.46 6.29
CA GLY A 87 14.82 0.24 6.86
C GLY A 87 15.26 -1.04 6.15
N SER A 88 15.48 -2.12 6.90
CA SER A 88 15.88 -3.43 6.36
C SER A 88 14.79 -4.13 5.55
N ALA A 89 13.53 -3.68 5.65
CA ALA A 89 12.36 -4.25 4.99
C ALA A 89 11.74 -3.30 3.95
N SER A 90 12.58 -2.47 3.30
CA SER A 90 12.11 -1.46 2.33
C SER A 90 11.34 -2.06 1.15
N LEU A 91 11.78 -3.22 0.64
CA LEU A 91 11.13 -3.88 -0.49
C LEU A 91 9.76 -4.45 -0.09
N GLU A 92 9.68 -5.05 1.07
CA GLU A 92 8.44 -5.56 1.65
C GLU A 92 7.46 -4.41 1.91
N ASN A 93 7.95 -3.30 2.49
CA ASN A 93 7.15 -2.12 2.79
C ASN A 93 6.53 -1.51 1.53
N ILE A 94 7.33 -1.28 0.47
CA ILE A 94 6.79 -0.69 -0.76
C ILE A 94 5.86 -1.64 -1.50
N ASN A 95 6.18 -2.94 -1.59
CA ASN A 95 5.31 -3.93 -2.23
C ASN A 95 3.95 -4.02 -1.52
N PHE A 96 3.95 -4.02 -0.18
CA PHE A 96 2.73 -4.02 0.61
C PHE A 96 1.90 -2.75 0.39
N LEU A 97 2.52 -1.56 0.43
CA LEU A 97 1.82 -0.30 0.18
C LEU A 97 1.20 -0.25 -1.22
N LEU A 98 1.92 -0.70 -2.25
CA LEU A 98 1.41 -0.77 -3.62
C LEU A 98 0.23 -1.73 -3.76
N GLN A 99 0.29 -2.90 -3.11
CA GLN A 99 -0.83 -3.83 -3.11
C GLN A 99 -2.07 -3.20 -2.45
N GLN A 100 -1.91 -2.61 -1.26
CA GLN A 100 -3.00 -1.96 -0.56
C GLN A 100 -3.57 -0.78 -1.37
N LYS A 101 -2.75 -0.08 -2.16
CA LYS A 101 -3.19 0.98 -3.06
C LYS A 101 -4.04 0.43 -4.22
N VAL A 102 -3.64 -0.69 -4.81
CA VAL A 102 -4.40 -1.36 -5.88
C VAL A 102 -5.73 -1.90 -5.36
N GLU A 103 -5.76 -2.44 -4.14
CA GLU A 103 -6.95 -3.01 -3.49
C GLU A 103 -7.92 -1.93 -2.97
N HIS A 104 -7.40 -0.80 -2.50
CA HIS A 104 -8.18 0.26 -1.84
C HIS A 104 -7.95 1.65 -2.45
N PRO A 105 -8.12 1.83 -3.77
CA PRO A 105 -7.74 3.06 -4.48
C PRO A 105 -8.47 4.31 -3.98
N ASP A 106 -9.73 4.14 -3.54
CA ASP A 106 -10.55 5.26 -3.05
C ASP A 106 -10.28 5.63 -1.59
N SER A 107 -9.56 4.79 -0.83
CA SER A 107 -9.38 4.95 0.62
C SER A 107 -7.93 5.05 1.07
N LEU A 108 -6.98 4.64 0.23
CA LEU A 108 -5.56 4.76 0.47
C LEU A 108 -4.91 5.63 -0.61
N PHE A 109 -4.17 6.64 -0.20
CA PHE A 109 -3.43 7.56 -1.07
C PHE A 109 -1.96 7.56 -0.67
N LEU A 110 -1.10 7.43 -1.67
CA LEU A 110 0.36 7.48 -1.52
C LEU A 110 0.86 8.71 -2.28
N LEU A 111 1.43 9.67 -1.57
CA LEU A 111 2.04 10.86 -2.17
C LEU A 111 3.51 10.62 -2.49
N MET A 112 4.01 11.30 -3.53
CA MET A 112 5.43 11.42 -3.86
C MET A 112 5.76 12.87 -4.17
#